data_AF-A0ABD0ZP58-F1
#
_entry.id   AF-A0ABD0ZP58-F1
#
_cell.length_a   1.000
_cell.length_b   1.000
_cell.length_c   1.000
_cell.angle_alpha   90.00
_cell.angle_beta   90.00
_cell.angle_gamma   90.00
#
_symmetry.space_group_name_H-M   'P 1'
#
loop_
_entity.id
_entity.type
_entity.pdbx_description
1 polymer ?
#
loop_
_entity_poly.entity_id
_entity_poly.type
_entity_poly.pdbx_seq_one_letter_code
_entity_poly.pdbx_strand_id
1 'polypeptide(L)' 'MPDVGYTAAFVKLHSIGKKEEDPLSDIRDPKELLASSVARLFSADPAKYTQIIGENLEQANQEALLQLCNAYNCKIV' A
#
# COMPACT_ATOMS: atom_id res chain seq x y z
N MET A 1 -38.77 -45.32 11.72
CA MET A 1 -38.58 -43.91 11.39
C MET A 1 -37.17 -43.76 10.85
N PRO A 2 -36.94 -43.50 9.55
CA PRO A 2 -35.58 -43.26 9.08
C PRO A 2 -35.26 -41.78 9.29
N ASP A 3 -34.21 -41.54 10.06
CA ASP A 3 -33.51 -40.27 10.21
C ASP A 3 -33.11 -39.74 8.83
N VAL A 4 -33.66 -38.60 8.43
CA VAL A 4 -33.28 -37.93 7.19
C VAL A 4 -31.92 -37.29 7.43
N GLY A 5 -30.86 -38.05 7.13
CA GLY A 5 -29.49 -37.58 7.19
C GLY A 5 -29.32 -36.32 6.34
N TYR A 6 -29.32 -35.16 6.98
CA TYR A 6 -29.00 -33.87 6.37
C TYR A 6 -27.53 -33.88 5.96
N THR A 7 -27.23 -34.44 4.80
CA THR A 7 -25.94 -34.28 4.15
C THR A 7 -25.95 -32.89 3.51
N ALA A 8 -25.36 -31.91 4.20
CA ALA A 8 -25.10 -30.60 3.61
C ALA A 8 -24.15 -30.80 2.41
N ALA A 9 -24.70 -30.73 1.21
CA ALA A 9 -23.91 -30.77 -0.02
C ALA A 9 -23.21 -29.42 -0.18
N PHE A 10 -21.94 -29.35 0.24
CA PHE A 10 -21.07 -28.23 -0.10
C PHE A 10 -20.75 -28.30 -1.59
N VAL A 11 -21.57 -27.64 -2.40
CA VAL A 11 -21.27 -27.42 -3.80
C VAL A 11 -20.12 -26.42 -3.86
N LYS A 12 -18.90 -26.91 -4.15
CA LYS A 12 -17.79 -26.03 -4.54
C LYS A 12 -18.20 -25.37 -5.84
N LEU A 13 -18.68 -24.12 -5.75
CA LEU A 13 -18.93 -23.28 -6.90
C LEU A 13 -17.60 -23.10 -7.63
N HIS A 14 -17.43 -23.84 -8.73
CA HIS A 14 -16.32 -23.75 -9.67
C HIS A 14 -16.52 -22.52 -10.56
N SER A 15 -16.68 -21.36 -9.95
CA SER A 15 -16.70 -20.10 -10.66
C SER A 15 -16.31 -19.00 -9.69
N ILE A 16 -15.45 -18.10 -10.16
CA ILE A 16 -14.91 -16.95 -9.43
C ILE A 16 -13.76 -17.32 -8.48
N GLY A 17 -12.92 -18.27 -8.90
CA GLY A 17 -11.49 -18.18 -8.62
C GLY A 17 -10.88 -17.01 -9.37
N LYS A 18 -11.37 -15.77 -9.15
CA LYS A 18 -10.48 -14.63 -9.32
C LYS A 18 -9.46 -14.83 -8.21
N LYS A 19 -8.34 -15.46 -8.57
CA LYS A 19 -7.13 -15.45 -7.78
C LYS A 19 -7.04 -14.01 -7.29
N GLU A 20 -7.22 -13.81 -5.99
CA GLU A 20 -6.96 -12.53 -5.34
C GLU A 20 -5.44 -12.38 -5.44
N GLU A 21 -5.01 -12.15 -6.67
CA GLU A 21 -3.63 -11.98 -7.02
C GLU A 21 -3.39 -10.57 -6.58
N ASP A 22 -2.65 -10.44 -5.49
CA ASP A 22 -2.25 -9.15 -4.98
C ASP A 22 -1.79 -8.31 -6.19
N PRO A 23 -2.48 -7.19 -6.50
CA PRO A 23 -2.06 -6.29 -7.58
C PRO A 23 -0.65 -5.73 -7.31
N LEU A 24 -0.16 -5.99 -6.10
CA LEU A 24 1.08 -5.62 -5.48
C LEU A 24 1.94 -6.88 -5.17
N SER A 25 1.85 -7.91 -6.01
CA SER A 25 2.61 -9.16 -5.84
C SER A 25 4.13 -8.99 -5.98
N ASP A 26 4.60 -7.90 -6.61
CA ASP A 26 6.02 -7.60 -6.80
C ASP A 26 6.60 -6.66 -5.72
N ILE A 27 5.80 -6.27 -4.71
CA ILE A 27 6.31 -5.46 -3.59
C ILE A 27 7.21 -6.33 -2.71
N ARG A 28 8.53 -6.24 -2.95
CA ARG A 28 9.53 -6.84 -2.07
C ARG A 28 9.74 -6.00 -0.82
N ASP A 29 9.76 -4.68 -0.99
CA ASP A 29 9.95 -3.72 0.10
C ASP A 29 8.85 -2.64 0.08
N PRO A 30 7.89 -2.70 1.01
CA PRO A 30 6.80 -1.72 1.04
C PRO A 30 7.30 -0.29 1.31
N LYS A 31 8.43 -0.17 2.01
CA LYS A 31 9.08 1.12 2.29
C LYS A 31 9.71 1.72 1.03
N GLU A 32 10.29 0.89 0.17
CA GLU A 32 10.87 1.34 -1.10
C GLU A 32 9.80 1.88 -2.03
N LEU A 33 8.66 1.18 -2.15
CA LEU A 33 7.56 1.66 -2.99
C LEU A 33 6.89 2.92 -2.45
N LEU A 34 6.75 3.02 -1.14
CA LEU A 34 6.28 4.25 -0.51
C LEU A 34 7.23 5.41 -0.84
N ALA A 35 8.54 5.22 -0.60
CA ALA A 35 9.55 6.23 -0.89
C ALA A 35 9.53 6.64 -2.38
N SER A 36 9.48 5.67 -3.29
CA SER A 36 9.41 5.88 -4.75
C SER A 36 8.17 6.67 -5.16
N SER A 37 7.00 6.32 -4.61
CA SER A 37 5.73 6.97 -4.93
C SER A 37 5.70 8.40 -4.42
N VAL A 38 6.16 8.61 -3.18
CA VAL A 38 6.28 9.93 -2.57
C VAL A 38 7.27 10.78 -3.36
N ALA A 39 8.44 10.26 -3.72
CA ALA A 39 9.42 10.98 -4.54
C ALA A 39 8.85 11.39 -5.89
N ARG A 40 8.03 10.54 -6.52
CA ARG A 40 7.36 10.84 -7.78
C ARG A 40 6.29 11.95 -7.62
N LEU A 41 5.53 11.92 -6.53
CA LEU A 41 4.59 12.99 -6.16
C LEU A 41 5.32 14.32 -5.95
N PHE A 42 6.41 14.31 -5.20
CA PHE A 42 7.25 15.49 -4.98
C PHE A 42 7.90 16.01 -6.25
N SER A 43 8.34 15.13 -7.14
CA SER A 43 8.89 15.52 -8.44
C SER A 43 7.85 16.19 -9.34
N ALA A 44 6.57 15.85 -9.18
CA ALA A 44 5.49 16.47 -9.95
C ALA A 44 5.21 17.91 -9.50
N ASP A 45 5.26 18.18 -8.19
CA ASP A 45 4.92 19.52 -7.66
C ASP A 45 5.63 19.81 -6.32
N PRO A 46 6.95 20.07 -6.33
CA PRO A 46 7.75 20.10 -5.10
C PRO A 46 7.32 21.20 -4.15
N ALA A 47 6.96 22.38 -4.66
CA ALA A 47 6.53 23.51 -3.84
C ALA A 47 5.22 23.21 -3.08
N LYS A 48 4.25 22.61 -3.77
CA LYS A 48 2.95 22.28 -3.20
C LYS A 48 3.07 21.21 -2.13
N TYR A 49 3.79 20.13 -2.42
CA TYR A 49 3.90 19.02 -1.47
C TYR A 49 4.77 19.36 -0.25
N THR A 50 5.82 20.19 -0.40
CA THR A 50 6.60 20.67 0.75
C THR A 50 5.74 21.51 1.69
N GLN A 51 4.92 22.40 1.14
CA GLN A 51 4.00 23.22 1.94
C GLN A 51 2.96 22.36 2.66
N ILE A 52 2.30 21.42 1.96
CA ILE A 52 1.28 20.55 2.56
C ILE A 52 1.86 19.69 3.70
N ILE A 53 3.08 19.17 3.53
CA ILE A 53 3.75 18.41 4.59
C ILE A 53 4.05 19.30 5.79
N GLY A 54 4.56 20.51 5.56
CA GLY A 54 4.82 21.49 6.62
C GLY A 54 3.56 21.83 7.43
N GLU A 55 2.41 21.95 6.76
CA GLU A 55 1.15 22.37 7.38
C GLU A 55 0.32 21.22 8.00
N ASN A 56 0.47 19.97 7.51
CA ASN A 56 -0.41 18.86 7.90
C ASN A 56 0.29 17.70 8.62
N LEU A 57 1.61 17.55 8.50
CA LEU A 57 2.34 16.51 9.22
C LEU A 57 2.92 17.04 10.53
N GLU A 58 2.81 16.23 11.58
CA GLU A 58 3.55 16.44 12.82
C GLU A 58 5.06 16.36 12.59
N GLN A 59 5.83 17.11 13.37
CA GLN A 59 7.28 17.24 13.22
C GLN A 59 8.01 15.87 13.21
N ALA A 60 7.61 14.95 14.09
CA ALA A 60 8.17 13.59 14.12
C ALA A 60 7.95 12.81 12.81
N ASN A 61 6.80 13.01 12.16
CA ASN A 61 6.48 12.37 10.89
C ASN A 61 7.22 13.03 9.73
N GLN A 62 7.46 14.34 9.78
CA GLN A 62 8.29 15.06 8.81
C GLN A 62 9.73 14.54 8.85
N GLU A 63 10.31 14.37 10.05
CA GLU A 63 11.65 13.82 10.23
C GLU A 63 11.74 12.38 9.72
N ALA A 64 10.74 11.53 10.02
CA ALA A 64 10.70 10.17 9.51
C ALA A 64 10.64 10.11 7.98
N LEU A 65 9.92 11.05 7.35
CA LEU A 65 9.78 11.13 5.90
C LEU A 65 11.07 11.62 5.22
N LEU A 66 11.79 12.56 5.85
CA LEU A 66 13.15 12.97 5.48
C LEU A 66 14.15 11.82 5.60
N GLN A 67 14.09 11.04 6.68
CA GLN A 67 14.93 9.85 6.87
C GLN A 67 14.65 8.79 5.81
N LEU A 68 13.38 8.53 5.51
CA LEU A 68 12.96 7.64 4.42
C LEU A 68 13.55 8.10 3.09
N CYS A 69 13.49 9.40 2.81
CA CYS A 69 13.99 9.93 1.54
C CYS A 69 15.50 9.90 1.43
N ASN A 70 16.23 10.14 2.52
CA ASN A 70 17.67 9.91 2.55
C ASN A 70 18.02 8.43 2.35
N ALA A 71 17.29 7.51 2.98
CA ALA A 71 17.52 6.07 2.87
C ALA A 71 17.32 5.54 1.43
N TYR A 72 16.36 6.09 0.69
CA TYR A 72 16.04 5.69 -0.69
C TYR A 72 16.51 6.71 -1.74
N ASN A 73 17.43 7.62 -1.37
CA ASN A 73 18.04 8.63 -2.25
C ASN A 73 17.02 9.47 -3.06
N CYS A 74 15.87 9.75 -2.44
CA CYS A 74 14.79 10.54 -3.00
C CYS A 74 14.99 12.02 -2.66
N LYS A 75 15.05 12.88 -3.68
CA LYS A 75 15.08 14.34 -3.47
C LYS A 75 13.67 14.87 -3.26
N ILE A 76 13.20 14.75 -2.03
CA ILE A 76 12.21 15.67 -1.49
C ILE A 76 13.03 16.89 -1.06
N VAL A 77 12.78 18.04 -1.70
CA VAL A 77 13.49 19.34 -1.56
C VAL A 77 14.42 19.47 -0.36
#